data_AF-A0A914GK02-F1
#
_entry.id   AF-A0A914GK02-F1
#
_cell.length_a   1.000
_cell.length_b   1.000
_cell.length_c   1.000
_cell.angle_alpha   90.00
_cell.angle_beta   90.00
_cell.angle_gamma   90.00
#
_symmetry.space_group_name_H-M   'P 1'
#
loop_
_entity.id
_entity.type
_entity.pdbx_description
1 polymer ?
#
loop_
_entity_poly.entity_id
_entity_poly.type
_entity_poly.pdbx_seq_one_letter_code
_entity_poly.pdbx_strand_id
1 'polypeptide(L)'
;MDAKLKKFIKKYNDVFETIDNGKLRCTVTKHELPSRLEDVKVYVETKKFKELYGLHQLMKKYEDAFEDNNDGTVTCQISGAKIAKKPGDIERYLKGKKFAQALEKVRKDMEAAKLAEEEKGKENGDEKDDTEMEDAEVPMLVASDDEEEAEPEPVKKPIKRKAATMKKTPSGRAKKKKISSK
;
A
#
# COMPACT_ATOMS: atom_id res chain seq x y z
N MET A 1 30.15 -14.62 13.51
CA MET A 1 28.93 -14.77 12.69
C MET A 1 29.06 -16.02 11.84
N ASP A 2 28.15 -16.98 11.99
CA ASP A 2 28.18 -18.24 11.23
C ASP A 2 28.08 -18.00 9.72
N ALA A 3 28.95 -18.65 8.93
CA ALA A 3 28.97 -18.52 7.47
C ALA A 3 27.63 -18.92 6.82
N LYS A 4 26.92 -19.88 7.42
CA LYS A 4 25.58 -20.31 6.98
C LYS A 4 24.53 -19.22 7.19
N LEU A 5 24.60 -18.49 8.30
CA LEU A 5 23.67 -17.43 8.63
C LEU A 5 23.87 -16.25 7.69
N LYS A 6 25.12 -15.86 7.42
CA LYS A 6 25.44 -14.81 6.45
C LYS A 6 24.93 -15.13 5.04
N LYS A 7 25.01 -16.39 4.60
CA LYS A 7 24.40 -16.85 3.33
C LYS A 7 22.87 -16.77 3.35
N PHE A 8 22.23 -17.04 4.49
CA PHE A 8 20.78 -16.96 4.63
C PHE A 8 20.29 -15.51 4.57
N ILE A 9 20.95 -14.59 5.28
CA ILE A 9 20.62 -13.15 5.24
C ILE A 9 20.71 -12.59 3.82
N LYS A 10 21.77 -12.95 3.08
CA LYS A 10 21.93 -12.52 1.67
C LYS A 10 20.75 -12.89 0.77
N LYS A 11 20.00 -13.95 1.07
CA LYS A 11 18.82 -14.33 0.28
C LYS A 11 17.64 -13.36 0.43
N TYR A 12 17.57 -12.62 1.53
CA TYR A 12 16.46 -11.72 1.84
C TYR A 12 16.78 -10.26 1.53
N ASN A 13 17.66 -9.99 0.55
CA ASN A 13 18.00 -8.65 0.06
C ASN A 13 18.44 -7.64 1.14
N ASP A 14 19.22 -8.11 2.13
CA ASP A 14 19.80 -7.24 3.18
C ASP A 14 18.77 -6.56 4.10
N VAL A 15 17.58 -7.16 4.27
CA VAL A 15 16.58 -6.69 5.26
C VAL A 15 17.05 -6.87 6.71
N PHE A 16 18.11 -7.65 6.94
CA PHE A 16 18.66 -7.88 8.27
C PHE A 16 20.01 -7.18 8.43
N GLU A 17 20.05 -6.20 9.32
CA GLU A 17 21.26 -5.51 9.74
C GLU A 17 21.85 -6.20 10.98
N THR A 18 23.17 -6.38 11.02
CA THR A 18 23.87 -6.81 12.24
C THR A 18 24.15 -5.62 13.14
N ILE A 19 23.68 -5.66 14.39
CA ILE A 19 24.03 -4.69 15.44
C ILE A 19 25.29 -5.18 16.17
N ASP A 20 26.11 -4.25 16.67
CA ASP A 20 27.36 -4.48 17.43
C ASP A 20 27.24 -5.45 18.61
N ASN A 21 26.03 -5.64 19.15
CA ASN A 21 25.75 -6.58 20.25
C ASN A 21 25.66 -8.05 19.82
N GLY A 22 26.03 -8.39 18.59
CA GLY A 22 25.88 -9.76 18.07
C GLY A 22 24.41 -10.18 17.89
N LYS A 23 23.52 -9.21 17.70
CA LYS A 23 22.09 -9.40 17.39
C LYS A 23 21.79 -8.92 15.97
N LEU A 24 20.68 -9.40 15.41
CA LEU A 24 20.18 -9.02 14.10
C LEU A 24 18.97 -8.12 14.25
N ARG A 25 18.96 -7.00 13.53
CA ARG A 25 17.79 -6.12 13.42
C ARG A 25 17.16 -6.33 12.06
N CYS A 26 15.87 -6.61 12.03
CA CYS A 26 15.11 -6.52 10.78
C CYS A 26 14.73 -5.05 10.53
N THR A 27 15.14 -4.46 9.42
CA THR A 27 14.84 -3.06 9.08
C THR A 27 13.34 -2.83 8.89
N VAL A 28 12.68 -3.82 8.29
CA VAL A 28 11.26 -3.78 7.92
C VAL A 28 10.34 -3.88 9.13
N THR A 29 10.68 -4.70 10.12
CA THR A 29 9.84 -4.92 11.31
C THR A 29 10.37 -4.22 12.56
N LYS A 30 11.60 -3.70 12.48
CA LYS A 30 12.38 -3.13 13.60
C LYS A 30 12.56 -4.09 14.78
N HIS A 31 12.38 -5.39 14.55
CA HIS A 31 12.53 -6.40 15.58
C HIS A 31 13.99 -6.86 15.72
N GLU A 32 14.43 -7.04 16.97
CA GLU A 32 15.75 -7.55 17.29
C GLU A 32 15.68 -9.07 17.52
N LEU A 33 16.57 -9.81 16.85
CA LEU A 33 16.67 -11.26 16.90
C LEU A 33 18.06 -11.68 17.34
N PRO A 34 18.18 -12.79 18.10
CA PRO A 34 19.48 -13.39 18.35
C PRO A 34 20.09 -13.90 17.03
N SER A 35 21.43 -13.88 16.92
CA SER A 35 22.16 -14.37 15.74
C SER A 35 22.21 -15.90 15.64
N ARG A 36 21.11 -16.57 16.00
CA ARG A 36 20.95 -18.03 15.88
C ARG A 36 20.15 -18.34 14.63
N LEU A 37 20.64 -19.30 13.86
CA LEU A 37 20.08 -19.60 12.54
C LEU A 37 18.64 -20.15 12.62
N GLU A 38 18.33 -20.90 13.68
CA GLU A 38 17.00 -21.47 13.91
C GLU A 38 15.96 -20.39 14.21
N ASP A 39 16.29 -19.46 15.10
CA ASP A 39 15.41 -18.34 15.46
C ASP A 39 15.09 -17.46 14.24
N VAL A 40 16.10 -17.19 13.40
CA VAL A 40 15.90 -16.41 12.16
C VAL A 40 15.00 -17.15 11.17
N LYS A 41 15.12 -18.46 11.03
CA LYS A 41 14.24 -19.25 10.15
C LYS A 41 12.79 -19.20 10.62
N VAL A 42 12.56 -19.47 11.91
CA VAL A 42 11.22 -19.41 12.52
C VAL A 42 10.62 -18.02 12.33
N TYR A 43 11.44 -16.98 12.53
CA TYR A 43 11.02 -15.61 12.36
C TYR A 43 10.56 -15.28 10.93
N VAL A 44 11.34 -15.69 9.93
CA VAL A 44 11.02 -15.49 8.51
C VAL A 44 9.75 -16.21 8.09
N GLU A 45 9.42 -17.33 8.74
CA GLU A 45 8.20 -18.08 8.47
C GLU A 45 6.94 -17.42 9.06
N THR A 46 7.10 -16.49 10.00
CA THR A 46 5.97 -15.79 10.63
C THR A 46 5.16 -14.97 9.63
N LYS A 47 3.84 -14.89 9.88
CA LYS A 47 2.90 -14.12 9.06
C LYS A 47 3.29 -12.64 8.99
N LYS A 48 3.69 -12.05 10.11
CA LYS A 48 4.10 -10.63 10.20
C LYS A 48 5.28 -10.33 9.29
N PHE A 49 6.30 -11.20 9.29
CA PHE A 49 7.46 -11.00 8.42
C PHE A 49 7.07 -11.09 6.95
N LYS A 50 6.32 -12.13 6.55
CA LYS A 50 5.89 -12.31 5.15
C LYS A 50 5.06 -11.13 4.63
N GLU A 51 4.15 -10.61 5.45
CA GLU A 51 3.32 -9.47 5.08
C GLU A 51 4.17 -8.20 4.86
N LEU A 52 5.02 -7.86 5.82
CA LEU A 52 5.83 -6.65 5.74
C LEU A 52 6.95 -6.78 4.70
N TYR A 53 7.55 -7.96 4.54
CA TYR A 53 8.56 -8.23 3.52
C TYR A 53 7.96 -8.16 2.11
N GLY A 54 6.76 -8.71 1.91
CA GLY A 54 6.02 -8.57 0.66
C GLY A 54 5.72 -7.11 0.34
N LEU A 55 5.27 -6.34 1.33
CA LEU A 55 5.03 -4.90 1.17
C LEU A 55 6.31 -4.17 0.76
N HIS A 56 7.42 -4.41 1.44
CA HIS A 56 8.71 -3.80 1.14
C HIS A 56 9.19 -4.12 -0.29
N GLN A 57 9.01 -5.37 -0.74
CA GLN A 57 9.32 -5.72 -2.13
C GLN A 57 8.40 -5.03 -3.14
N LEU A 58 7.12 -4.91 -2.83
CA LEU A 58 6.16 -4.21 -3.70
C LEU A 58 6.48 -2.73 -3.79
N MET A 59 6.73 -2.06 -2.67
CA MET A 59 7.10 -0.65 -2.67
C MET A 59 8.39 -0.42 -3.45
N LYS A 60 9.40 -1.29 -3.30
CA LYS A 60 10.64 -1.19 -4.08
C LYS A 60 10.46 -1.45 -5.58
N LYS A 61 9.46 -2.22 -5.99
CA LYS A 61 9.17 -2.51 -7.41
C LYS A 61 8.34 -1.43 -8.08
N TYR A 62 7.51 -0.74 -7.29
CA TYR A 62 6.52 0.22 -7.78
C TYR A 62 6.70 1.57 -7.10
N GLU A 63 7.94 1.94 -6.79
CA GLU A 63 8.27 3.20 -6.10
C GLU A 63 7.80 4.40 -6.93
N ASP A 64 7.90 4.31 -8.26
CA ASP A 64 7.41 5.34 -9.20
C ASP A 64 5.89 5.37 -9.36
N ALA A 65 5.16 4.37 -8.88
CA ALA A 65 3.70 4.30 -9.07
C ALA A 65 2.91 4.50 -7.78
N PHE A 66 3.53 4.28 -6.62
CA PHE A 66 2.88 4.42 -5.31
C PHE A 66 3.62 5.39 -4.41
N GLU A 67 2.89 6.36 -3.90
CA GLU A 67 3.35 7.27 -2.86
C GLU A 67 2.82 6.81 -1.49
N ASP A 68 3.73 6.63 -0.54
CA ASP A 68 3.38 6.29 0.84
C ASP A 68 2.84 7.53 1.55
N ASN A 69 1.56 7.53 1.87
CA ASN A 69 0.94 8.56 2.69
C ASN A 69 1.05 8.08 4.14
N ASN A 70 1.72 8.86 4.99
CA ASN A 70 2.10 8.51 6.38
C ASN A 70 0.91 8.06 7.27
N ASP A 71 -0.32 8.21 6.79
CA ASP A 71 -1.58 7.69 7.34
C ASP A 71 -1.77 6.16 7.22
N GLY A 72 -0.75 5.43 6.76
CA GLY A 72 -0.84 3.97 6.55
C GLY A 72 -1.63 3.59 5.30
N THR A 73 -1.70 4.50 4.33
CA THR A 73 -2.28 4.28 3.01
C THR A 73 -1.25 4.60 1.94
N VAL A 74 -1.34 3.95 0.80
CA VAL A 74 -0.51 4.24 -0.37
C VAL A 74 -1.40 4.81 -1.46
N THR A 75 -0.96 5.89 -2.09
CA THR A 75 -1.68 6.52 -3.19
C THR A 75 -1.03 6.11 -4.49
N CYS A 76 -1.83 5.53 -5.39
CA CYS A 76 -1.39 5.22 -6.75
C CYS A 76 -1.34 6.52 -7.57
N GLN A 77 -0.17 6.94 -8.05
CA GLN A 77 -0.02 8.14 -8.87
C GLN A 77 -0.79 8.05 -10.19
N ILE A 78 -0.83 6.86 -10.80
CA ILE A 78 -1.48 6.64 -12.12
C ILE A 78 -3.00 6.86 -12.04
N SER A 79 -3.62 6.46 -10.94
CA SER A 79 -5.08 6.46 -10.81
C SER A 79 -5.61 7.44 -9.75
N GLY A 80 -4.74 8.06 -8.95
CA GLY A 80 -5.09 8.84 -7.76
C GLY A 80 -5.78 8.03 -6.64
N ALA A 81 -5.66 6.69 -6.64
CA ALA A 81 -6.43 5.85 -5.72
C ALA A 81 -5.68 5.62 -4.40
N LYS A 82 -6.35 5.86 -3.27
CA LYS A 82 -5.83 5.54 -1.92
C LYS A 82 -6.12 4.07 -1.59
N ILE A 83 -5.07 3.32 -1.27
CA ILE A 83 -5.11 1.89 -0.98
C ILE A 83 -4.52 1.65 0.41
N ALA A 84 -5.00 0.65 1.14
CA ALA A 84 -4.42 0.31 2.43
C ALA A 84 -2.99 -0.24 2.26
N LYS A 85 -2.10 0.06 3.22
CA LYS A 85 -0.71 -0.40 3.24
C LYS A 85 -0.61 -1.88 3.66
N LYS A 86 -1.17 -2.77 2.83
CA LYS A 86 -1.08 -4.22 2.96
C LYS A 86 -0.70 -4.84 1.62
N PRO A 87 0.19 -5.83 1.60
CA PRO A 87 0.68 -6.43 0.36
C PRO A 87 -0.47 -7.02 -0.47
N GLY A 88 -1.40 -7.75 0.17
CA GLY A 88 -2.51 -8.38 -0.54
C GLY A 88 -3.49 -7.39 -1.17
N ASP A 89 -3.73 -6.24 -0.54
CA ASP A 89 -4.59 -5.19 -1.09
C ASP A 89 -3.93 -4.51 -2.30
N ILE A 90 -2.63 -4.25 -2.24
CA ILE A 90 -1.86 -3.67 -3.36
C ILE A 90 -1.79 -4.65 -4.53
N GLU A 91 -1.49 -5.94 -4.28
CA GLU A 91 -1.48 -6.97 -5.33
C GLU A 91 -2.85 -7.13 -6.00
N ARG A 92 -3.93 -7.09 -5.20
CA ARG A 92 -5.29 -7.15 -5.72
C ARG A 92 -5.65 -5.89 -6.51
N TYR A 93 -5.17 -4.73 -6.09
CA TYR A 93 -5.36 -3.47 -6.78
C TYR A 93 -4.67 -3.46 -8.16
N LEU A 94 -3.40 -3.89 -8.20
CA LEU A 94 -2.62 -4.00 -9.44
C LEU A 94 -3.25 -4.96 -10.46
N LYS A 95 -3.80 -6.08 -9.99
CA LYS A 95 -4.55 -7.04 -10.84
C LYS A 95 -5.98 -6.60 -11.13
N GLY A 96 -6.41 -5.47 -10.57
CA GLY A 96 -7.77 -4.99 -10.63
C GLY A 96 -8.07 -4.26 -11.94
N LYS A 97 -9.34 -4.32 -12.37
CA LYS A 97 -9.82 -3.60 -13.56
C LYS A 97 -9.60 -2.09 -13.49
N LYS A 98 -9.65 -1.51 -12.28
CA LYS A 98 -9.44 -0.07 -12.07
C LYS A 98 -8.02 0.37 -12.46
N PHE A 99 -7.00 -0.42 -12.10
CA PHE A 99 -5.62 -0.11 -12.44
C PHE A 99 -5.36 -0.28 -13.95
N ALA A 100 -5.89 -1.36 -14.55
CA ALA A 100 -5.80 -1.58 -15.99
C ALA A 100 -6.46 -0.44 -16.80
N GLN A 101 -7.65 0.02 -16.40
CA GLN A 101 -8.32 1.14 -17.06
C GLN A 101 -7.56 2.46 -16.89
N ALA A 102 -6.95 2.70 -15.72
CA ALA A 102 -6.14 3.88 -15.50
C ALA A 102 -4.90 3.88 -16.41
N LEU A 103 -4.23 2.73 -16.57
CA LEU A 103 -3.12 2.58 -17.51
C LEU A 103 -3.56 2.82 -18.97
N GLU A 104 -4.72 2.31 -19.37
CA GLU A 104 -5.25 2.55 -20.73
C GLU A 104 -5.56 4.03 -20.97
N LYS A 105 -6.08 4.75 -19.97
CA LYS A 105 -6.31 6.19 -20.06
C LYS A 105 -5.00 6.94 -20.23
N VAL A 106 -4.03 6.71 -19.33
CA VAL A 106 -2.71 7.36 -19.41
C VAL A 106 -2.04 7.09 -20.76
N ARG A 107 -2.17 5.87 -21.31
CA ARG A 107 -1.64 5.56 -22.64
C ARG A 107 -2.32 6.38 -23.74
N LYS A 108 -3.64 6.53 -23.69
CA LYS A 108 -4.40 7.33 -24.66
C LYS A 108 -4.09 8.81 -24.52
N ASP A 109 -3.98 9.31 -23.29
CA ASP A 109 -3.63 10.71 -23.01
C ASP A 109 -2.22 11.03 -23.50
N MET A 110 -1.25 10.11 -23.35
CA MET A 110 0.10 10.30 -23.89
C MET A 110 0.12 10.28 -25.43
N GLU A 111 -0.67 9.41 -26.07
CA GLU A 111 -0.79 9.37 -27.53
C GLU A 111 -1.47 10.63 -28.08
N ALA A 112 -2.54 11.08 -27.41
CA ALA A 112 -3.24 12.32 -27.75
C ALA A 112 -2.38 13.57 -27.50
N ALA A 113 -1.61 13.61 -26.40
CA ALA A 113 -0.67 14.69 -26.13
C ALA A 113 0.40 14.78 -27.23
N LYS A 114 0.89 13.64 -27.72
CA LYS A 114 1.88 13.59 -28.80
C LYS A 114 1.31 14.11 -30.13
N LEU A 115 0.03 13.86 -30.40
CA LEU A 115 -0.67 14.43 -31.55
C LEU A 115 -0.97 15.94 -31.38
N ALA A 116 -1.28 16.38 -30.15
CA ALA A 116 -1.53 17.79 -29.86
C ALA A 116 -0.26 18.67 -29.86
N GLU A 117 0.91 18.09 -29.57
CA GLU A 117 2.20 18.79 -29.66
C GLU A 117 2.63 19.04 -31.11
N GLU A 118 2.21 18.18 -32.06
CA GLU A 118 2.42 18.43 -33.50
C GLU A 118 1.55 19.58 -34.04
N GLU A 119 0.38 19.85 -33.45
CA GLU A 119 -0.50 20.94 -33.89
C GLU A 119 -0.22 22.30 -33.23
N LYS A 120 0.47 22.36 -32.08
CA LYS A 120 0.85 23.63 -31.42
C LYS A 120 2.13 24.28 -31.95
N GLY A 121 2.69 23.78 -33.05
CA GLY A 121 3.85 24.37 -33.75
C GLY A 121 3.53 25.51 -34.73
N LYS A 122 2.25 25.87 -34.94
CA LYS A 122 1.85 27.00 -35.79
C LYS A 122 0.65 27.72 -35.21
N GLU A 123 0.89 28.72 -34.36
CA GLU A 123 0.13 29.98 -34.31
C GLU A 123 0.70 30.82 -33.17
N ASN A 124 1.89 31.38 -33.40
CA ASN A 124 2.26 32.67 -32.85
C ASN A 124 2.47 33.58 -34.05
N GLY A 125 1.44 34.33 -34.39
CA GLY A 125 1.43 35.38 -35.38
C GLY A 125 0.33 36.35 -35.00
N ASP A 126 0.74 37.43 -34.34
CA ASP A 126 0.04 38.70 -34.15
C ASP A 126 -1.16 38.92 -35.08
N GLU A 127 -2.33 39.21 -34.52
CA GLU A 127 -3.08 40.38 -34.98
C GLU A 127 -3.94 40.93 -33.83
N LYS A 128 -3.66 42.18 -33.45
CA LYS A 128 -4.55 43.05 -32.70
C LYS A 128 -5.73 43.39 -33.61
N ASP A 129 -6.96 43.31 -33.11
CA ASP A 129 -7.98 44.23 -33.59
C ASP A 129 -8.92 44.66 -32.45
N ASP A 130 -9.03 45.98 -32.39
CA ASP A 130 -9.79 46.80 -31.47
C ASP A 130 -11.29 46.62 -31.75
N THR A 131 -12.12 46.32 -30.75
CA THR A 131 -13.55 46.61 -30.86
C THR A 131 -14.08 47.03 -29.50
N GLU A 132 -14.05 48.34 -29.26
CA GLU A 132 -15.03 49.02 -28.42
C GLU A 132 -16.45 48.72 -28.93
N MET A 133 -17.35 48.25 -28.07
CA MET A 133 -18.72 48.77 -28.09
C MET A 133 -19.40 48.61 -26.72
N GLU A 134 -20.07 49.72 -26.40
CA GLU A 134 -20.76 50.17 -25.22
C GLU A 134 -21.78 49.23 -24.56
N ASP A 135 -21.80 49.33 -23.22
CA ASP A 135 -22.95 49.69 -22.40
C ASP A 135 -24.29 48.96 -22.63
N ALA A 136 -24.57 48.03 -21.70
CA ALA A 136 -25.93 47.74 -21.28
C ALA A 136 -25.93 47.37 -19.79
N GLU A 137 -26.11 48.38 -18.95
CA GLU A 137 -26.74 48.21 -17.63
C GLU A 137 -28.10 47.50 -17.80
N VAL A 138 -28.49 46.58 -16.91
CA VAL A 138 -29.62 46.64 -15.94
C VAL A 138 -29.67 45.29 -15.14
N PRO A 139 -30.43 45.13 -14.03
CA PRO A 139 -30.03 45.38 -12.65
C PRO A 139 -29.99 44.12 -11.74
N MET A 140 -29.32 44.32 -10.61
CA MET A 140 -29.41 43.65 -9.31
C MET A 140 -30.86 43.50 -8.81
N LEU A 141 -31.32 42.32 -8.35
CA LEU A 141 -32.35 42.10 -7.29
C LEU A 141 -32.32 40.60 -6.83
N VAL A 142 -31.57 40.22 -5.79
CA VAL A 142 -31.96 39.93 -4.37
C VAL A 142 -33.06 38.88 -4.12
N ALA A 143 -32.69 37.81 -3.39
CA ALA A 143 -33.43 37.17 -2.27
C ALA A 143 -32.62 35.92 -1.82
N SER A 144 -31.95 35.96 -0.65
CA SER A 144 -32.41 35.40 0.64
C SER A 144 -32.27 33.87 0.69
N ASP A 145 -31.27 33.35 1.40
CA ASP A 145 -31.29 33.02 2.84
C ASP A 145 -31.70 31.55 3.04
N ASP A 146 -30.71 30.67 3.26
CA ASP A 146 -30.87 29.47 4.11
C ASP A 146 -29.49 28.96 4.53
N GLU A 147 -29.20 29.17 5.82
CA GLU A 147 -28.20 28.46 6.62
C GLU A 147 -28.39 26.95 6.51
N GLU A 148 -27.32 26.18 6.24
CA GLU A 148 -27.11 24.94 7.00
C GLU A 148 -25.61 24.60 7.09
N GLU A 149 -25.06 24.85 8.27
CA GLU A 149 -23.89 24.16 8.79
C GLU A 149 -24.13 22.64 8.82
N ALA A 150 -23.21 21.86 8.25
CA ALA A 150 -23.07 20.46 8.64
C ALA A 150 -21.59 20.12 8.77
N GLU A 151 -21.10 20.32 9.99
CA GLU A 151 -19.80 19.85 10.46
C GLU A 151 -19.62 18.33 10.27
N PRO A 152 -18.38 17.86 10.05
CA PRO A 152 -18.08 16.44 9.91
C PRO A 152 -18.11 15.70 11.26
N GLU A 153 -19.11 14.84 11.49
CA GLU A 153 -19.12 13.94 12.64
C GLU A 153 -18.02 12.85 12.57
N PRO A 154 -17.20 12.68 13.64
CA PRO A 154 -16.25 11.58 13.74
C PRO A 154 -16.58 10.65 14.92
N VAL A 155 -17.31 9.53 14.75
CA VAL A 155 -17.33 8.50 15.82
C VAL A 155 -17.36 7.03 15.35
N LYS A 156 -16.24 6.40 15.70
CA LYS A 156 -15.90 4.98 15.87
C LYS A 156 -17.06 4.10 16.38
N LYS A 157 -17.34 2.99 15.70
CA LYS A 157 -18.03 1.84 16.31
C LYS A 157 -17.02 0.79 16.81
N PRO A 158 -16.97 0.48 18.12
CA PRO A 158 -16.21 -0.65 18.63
C PRO A 158 -16.94 -1.96 18.30
N ILE A 159 -16.31 -2.82 17.51
CA ILE A 159 -16.77 -4.20 17.34
C ILE A 159 -16.49 -4.94 18.66
N LYS A 160 -17.55 -5.09 19.46
CA LYS A 160 -17.57 -5.85 20.70
C LYS A 160 -17.11 -7.28 20.42
N ARG A 161 -16.06 -7.68 21.15
CA ARG A 161 -15.64 -9.07 21.35
C ARG A 161 -16.83 -9.90 21.84
N LYS A 162 -17.18 -10.96 21.12
CA LYS A 162 -17.88 -12.10 21.75
C LYS A 162 -16.83 -13.09 22.23
N ALA A 163 -16.77 -13.22 23.55
CA ALA A 163 -16.04 -14.27 24.24
C ALA A 163 -16.77 -15.61 24.13
N ALA A 164 -15.98 -16.68 24.26
CA ALA A 164 -16.35 -18.04 24.65
C ALA A 164 -17.16 -18.89 23.64
N THR A 165 -16.56 -19.99 23.16
CA THR A 165 -16.61 -21.23 23.94
C THR A 165 -15.51 -22.21 23.51
N MET A 166 -14.87 -22.79 24.52
CA MET A 166 -13.87 -23.84 24.43
C MET A 166 -14.53 -25.11 23.85
N LYS A 167 -13.96 -25.69 22.79
CA LYS A 167 -14.16 -27.12 22.50
C LYS A 167 -12.82 -27.84 22.61
N LYS A 168 -12.74 -28.57 23.72
CA LYS A 168 -11.68 -29.48 24.14
C LYS A 168 -11.30 -30.43 22.99
N THR A 169 -10.02 -30.51 22.69
CA THR A 169 -9.41 -31.61 21.94
C THR A 169 -9.36 -32.86 22.84
N PRO A 170 -9.89 -34.03 22.43
CA PRO A 170 -9.61 -35.27 23.15
C PRO A 170 -8.16 -35.70 22.90
N SER A 171 -7.42 -35.83 24.00
CA SER A 171 -6.08 -36.40 24.08
C SER A 171 -6.11 -37.86 23.63
N GLY A 172 -5.47 -38.15 22.50
CA GLY A 172 -5.19 -39.51 22.04
C GLY A 172 -4.21 -40.20 22.99
N ARG A 173 -4.76 -40.99 23.93
CA ARG A 173 -4.01 -41.88 24.81
C ARG A 173 -3.49 -43.07 23.98
N ALA A 174 -2.22 -43.02 23.60
CA ALA A 174 -1.53 -44.10 22.91
C ALA A 174 -1.54 -45.38 23.78
N LYS A 175 -1.94 -46.49 23.15
CA LYS A 175 -2.06 -47.83 23.71
C LYS A 175 -0.67 -48.38 24.05
N LYS A 176 -0.46 -48.79 25.31
CA LYS A 176 0.63 -49.70 25.67
C LYS A 176 0.33 -51.09 25.07
N LYS A 177 1.05 -51.48 24.02
CA LYS A 177 1.14 -52.87 23.58
C LYS A 177 1.90 -53.65 24.67
N LYS A 178 1.22 -54.55 25.38
CA LYS A 178 1.86 -55.63 26.12
C LYS A 178 2.43 -56.61 25.08
N ILE A 179 3.74 -56.73 25.04
CA ILE A 179 4.43 -57.84 24.39
C ILE A 179 4.40 -58.98 25.41
N SER A 180 3.65 -60.02 25.08
CA SER A 180 3.68 -61.32 25.75
C SER A 180 4.61 -62.19 24.93
N SER A 181 5.84 -62.40 25.40
CA SER A 181 6.70 -63.46 24.85
C SER A 181 6.53 -64.71 25.70
N LYS A 182 6.36 -65.81 24.98
CA LYS A 182 6.15 -67.18 25.42
C LYS A 182 7.49 -67.90 25.43
#